data_AF-A0A3D2SQZ7-F1
#
_entry.id   AF-A0A3D2SQZ7-F1
#
_cell.length_a   1.000
_cell.length_b   1.000
_cell.length_c   1.000
_cell.angle_alpha   90.00
_cell.angle_beta   90.00
_cell.angle_gamma   90.00
#
_symmetry.space_group_name_H-M   'P 1'
#
loop_
_entity.id
_entity.type
_entity.pdbx_description
1 polymer ?
#
loop_
_entity_poly.entity_id
_entity_poly.type
_entity_poly.pdbx_seq_one_letter_code
_entity_poly.pdbx_strand_id
1 'polypeptide(L)'
;FFKLPNFSEYLQKWTRDEGRLPVSIANKLDEWFEAGLADWDISRDAPYFGFEIPDAPNKYFYVWVDAPIGYMSSFENYIKTKRPDLNFDDYWKKDSENEVYHFIGK
;
A
#
# COMPACT_ATOMS: atom_id res chain seq x y z
N PHE A 1 -3.42 -15.45 0.73
CA PHE A 1 -3.47 -14.48 1.85
C PHE A 1 -2.16 -13.73 1.95
N PHE A 2 -2.23 -12.43 2.24
CA PHE A 2 -1.08 -11.61 2.63
C PHE A 2 -0.91 -11.70 4.15
N LYS A 3 0.30 -12.04 4.60
CA LYS A 3 0.64 -12.26 6.02
C LYS A 3 0.86 -10.93 6.75
N LEU A 4 -0.18 -10.10 6.86
CA LEU A 4 -0.17 -8.83 7.59
C LEU A 4 0.36 -8.94 9.03
N PRO A 5 0.11 -10.02 9.80
CA PRO A 5 0.63 -10.15 11.17
C PRO A 5 2.16 -10.07 11.26
N ASN A 6 2.89 -10.48 10.21
CA ASN A 6 4.36 -10.39 10.15
C ASN A 6 4.88 -8.94 10.22
N PHE A 7 4.00 -7.95 9.98
CA PHE A 7 4.35 -6.53 9.98
C PHE A 7 3.86 -5.79 11.24
N SER A 8 3.34 -6.50 12.25
CA SER A 8 2.73 -5.85 13.43
C SER A 8 3.69 -4.90 14.14
N GLU A 9 4.89 -5.35 14.52
CA GLU A 9 5.88 -4.50 15.19
C GLU A 9 6.33 -3.33 14.32
N TYR A 10 6.55 -3.59 13.03
CA TYR A 10 6.92 -2.57 12.06
C TYR A 10 5.85 -1.46 11.98
N LEU A 11 4.58 -1.86 11.81
CA LEU A 11 3.46 -0.93 11.70
C LEU A 11 3.24 -0.16 13.00
N GLN A 12 3.29 -0.82 14.16
CA GLN A 12 3.14 -0.16 15.45
C GLN A 12 4.18 0.94 15.69
N LYS A 13 5.41 0.75 15.19
CA LYS A 13 6.44 1.79 15.22
C LYS A 13 6.15 2.88 14.19
N TRP A 14 5.96 2.48 12.93
CA TRP A 14 5.81 3.39 11.80
C TRP A 14 4.62 4.33 11.94
N THR A 15 3.48 3.85 12.47
CA THR A 15 2.28 4.68 12.70
C THR A 15 2.47 5.73 13.79
N ARG A 16 3.55 5.65 14.57
CA ARG A 16 3.91 6.58 15.65
C ARG A 16 5.12 7.45 15.31
N ASP A 17 5.74 7.26 14.14
CA ASP A 17 6.81 8.16 13.69
C ASP A 17 6.27 9.58 13.53
N GLU A 18 7.08 10.57 13.91
CA GLU A 18 6.69 11.97 13.89
C GLU A 18 6.26 12.40 12.48
N GLY A 19 5.15 13.14 12.39
CA GLY A 19 4.60 13.61 11.12
C GLY A 19 3.90 12.55 10.26
N ARG A 20 3.86 11.27 10.68
CA ARG A 20 3.26 10.21 9.86
C ARG A 20 1.73 10.25 9.84
N LEU A 21 1.12 10.38 11.02
CA LEU A 21 -0.33 10.37 11.19
C LEU A 21 -0.78 11.48 12.14
N PRO A 22 -2.01 12.02 11.96
CA PRO A 22 -2.64 12.81 13.00
C PRO A 22 -2.81 11.97 14.28
N VAL A 23 -2.58 12.60 15.45
CA VAL A 23 -2.65 11.93 16.77
C VAL A 23 -3.96 11.16 16.98
N SER A 24 -5.09 11.73 16.52
CA SER A 24 -6.40 11.07 16.64
C SER A 24 -6.51 9.77 15.83
N ILE A 25 -5.81 9.66 14.70
CA ILE A 25 -5.76 8.43 13.90
C ILE A 25 -4.82 7.43 14.55
N ALA A 26 -3.66 7.86 15.03
CA ALA A 26 -2.71 6.98 15.73
C ALA A 26 -3.37 6.30 16.93
N ASN A 27 -4.13 7.04 17.75
CA ASN A 27 -4.87 6.47 18.88
C ASN A 27 -5.96 5.48 18.44
N LYS A 28 -6.61 5.71 17.28
CA LYS A 28 -7.61 4.78 16.77
C LYS A 28 -7.00 3.45 16.33
N LEU A 29 -5.76 3.48 15.83
CA LEU A 29 -5.03 2.28 15.43
C LEU A 29 -4.64 1.40 16.63
N ASP A 30 -4.57 1.94 17.84
CA ASP A 30 -4.35 1.13 19.04
C ASP A 30 -5.44 0.06 19.19
N GLU A 31 -6.71 0.41 18.96
CA GLU A 31 -7.81 -0.56 18.97
C GLU A 31 -7.62 -1.68 17.93
N TRP A 32 -7.04 -1.35 16.76
CA TRP A 32 -6.80 -2.33 15.70
C TRP A 32 -5.65 -3.27 16.05
N PHE A 33 -4.60 -2.75 16.69
CA PHE A 33 -3.50 -3.57 17.17
C PHE A 33 -3.90 -4.45 18.36
N GLU A 34 -4.72 -3.95 19.27
CA GLU A 34 -5.29 -4.73 20.39
C GLU A 34 -6.19 -5.88 19.90
N ALA A 35 -7.01 -5.63 18.86
CA ALA A 35 -7.81 -6.68 18.23
C ALA A 35 -6.96 -7.76 17.54
N GLY A 36 -5.71 -7.45 17.21
CA GLY A 36 -4.77 -8.31 16.52
C GLY A 36 -4.92 -8.24 15.00
N LEU A 37 -3.79 -8.04 14.31
CA LEU A 37 -3.75 -8.10 12.85
C LEU A 37 -4.02 -9.54 12.39
N ALA A 38 -4.78 -9.68 11.30
CA ALA A 38 -5.11 -10.96 10.69
C ALA A 38 -4.55 -11.06 9.27
N ASP A 39 -4.37 -12.30 8.80
CA ASP A 39 -4.07 -12.56 7.40
C ASP A 39 -5.15 -11.96 6.49
N TRP A 40 -4.71 -11.26 5.45
CA TRP A 40 -5.61 -10.54 4.56
C TRP A 40 -5.87 -11.35 3.28
N ASP A 41 -7.14 -11.61 2.97
CA ASP A 41 -7.49 -12.28 1.72
C ASP A 41 -7.40 -11.33 0.52
N ILE A 42 -6.35 -11.55 -0.27
CA ILE A 42 -5.98 -10.75 -1.42
C ILE A 42 -6.50 -11.30 -2.75
N SER A 43 -7.25 -12.40 -2.75
CA SER A 43 -7.67 -13.09 -3.99
C SER A 43 -9.18 -13.13 -4.17
N ARG A 44 -9.65 -13.13 -5.42
CA ARG A 44 -11.05 -13.33 -5.81
C ARG A 44 -11.13 -14.36 -6.94
N ASP A 45 -12.16 -15.20 -6.92
CA ASP A 45 -12.43 -16.17 -7.98
C ASP A 45 -13.07 -15.50 -9.21
N ALA A 46 -12.86 -16.10 -10.39
CA ALA A 46 -13.63 -15.76 -11.59
C ALA A 46 -15.15 -15.99 -11.40
N PRO A 47 -16.02 -15.21 -12.08
CA PRO A 47 -15.70 -14.07 -12.93
C PRO A 47 -15.36 -12.82 -12.10
N TYR A 48 -14.25 -12.17 -12.44
CA TYR A 48 -13.81 -10.94 -11.79
C TYR A 48 -13.16 -10.00 -12.80
N PHE A 49 -13.48 -8.71 -12.71
CA PHE A 49 -12.80 -7.69 -13.51
C PHE A 49 -11.61 -7.15 -12.71
N GLY A 50 -10.41 -7.61 -13.04
CA GLY A 50 -9.18 -7.24 -12.36
C GLY A 50 -7.98 -7.92 -13.00
N PHE A 51 -6.85 -7.91 -12.29
CA PHE A 51 -5.62 -8.55 -12.74
C PHE A 51 -5.54 -10.00 -12.26
N GLU A 52 -5.23 -10.93 -13.15
CA GLU A 52 -4.98 -12.33 -12.78
C GLU A 52 -3.72 -12.46 -11.94
N ILE A 53 -3.78 -13.32 -10.92
CA ILE A 53 -2.65 -13.63 -10.06
C ILE A 53 -1.72 -14.57 -10.83
N PRO A 54 -0.41 -14.24 -10.96
CA PRO A 54 0.56 -15.14 -11.57
C PRO A 54 0.53 -16.53 -10.95
N ASP A 55 0.64 -17.57 -11.78
CA ASP A 55 0.64 -18.98 -11.38
C ASP A 55 -0.63 -19.45 -10.64
N ALA A 56 -1.72 -18.67 -10.66
CA ALA A 56 -3.00 -19.02 -10.06
C ALA A 56 -4.17 -18.81 -11.06
N PRO A 57 -4.40 -19.75 -11.99
CA PRO A 57 -5.47 -19.62 -12.99
C PRO A 57 -6.85 -19.39 -12.35
N ASN A 58 -7.63 -18.49 -12.96
CA ASN A 58 -8.97 -18.08 -12.50
C ASN A 58 -9.00 -17.39 -11.12
N LYS A 59 -7.84 -16.96 -10.60
CA LYS A 59 -7.74 -16.11 -9.40
C LYS A 59 -7.28 -14.72 -9.79
N TYR A 60 -7.94 -13.72 -9.22
CA TYR A 60 -7.67 -12.31 -9.46
C TYR A 60 -7.27 -11.62 -8.16
N PHE A 61 -6.45 -10.58 -8.26
CA PHE A 61 -6.21 -9.71 -7.11
C PHE A 61 -7.51 -9.00 -6.71
N TYR A 62 -7.80 -9.00 -5.42
CA TYR A 62 -8.84 -8.15 -4.87
C TYR A 62 -8.48 -6.68 -5.08
N VAL A 63 -9.43 -5.86 -5.53
CA VAL A 63 -9.21 -4.45 -5.91
C VAL A 63 -8.39 -3.62 -4.91
N TRP A 64 -8.49 -3.89 -3.61
CA TRP A 64 -7.73 -3.15 -2.60
C TRP A 64 -6.23 -3.48 -2.58
N VAL A 65 -5.80 -4.50 -3.31
CA VAL A 65 -4.39 -4.83 -3.52
C VAL A 65 -3.81 -3.94 -4.62
N ASP A 66 -4.47 -3.85 -5.78
CA ASP A 66 -3.97 -3.09 -6.92
C ASP A 66 -4.29 -1.59 -6.86
N ALA A 67 -5.36 -1.18 -6.18
CA ALA A 67 -5.73 0.23 -6.05
C ALA A 67 -4.60 1.14 -5.52
N PRO A 68 -3.92 0.84 -4.39
CA PRO A 68 -2.80 1.67 -3.93
C PRO A 68 -1.55 1.56 -4.82
N ILE A 69 -1.35 0.44 -5.52
CA ILE A 69 -0.29 0.32 -6.54
C ILE A 69 -0.54 1.30 -7.70
N GLY A 70 -1.81 1.64 -7.96
CA GLY A 70 -2.19 2.69 -8.89
C GLY A 70 -1.52 4.05 -8.65
N TYR A 71 -1.14 4.39 -7.41
CA TYR A 71 -0.35 5.60 -7.13
C TYR A 71 1.02 5.55 -7.79
N MET A 72 1.69 4.41 -7.68
CA MET A 72 3.00 4.14 -8.27
C MET A 72 2.90 4.16 -9.79
N SER A 73 1.95 3.42 -10.37
CA SER A 73 1.75 3.33 -11.82
C SER A 73 1.37 4.68 -12.45
N SER A 74 0.55 5.47 -11.77
CA SER A 74 0.17 6.82 -12.22
C SER A 74 1.40 7.74 -12.27
N PHE A 75 2.22 7.73 -11.22
CA PHE A 75 3.47 8.48 -11.18
C PHE A 75 4.45 8.03 -12.27
N GLU A 76 4.65 6.71 -12.42
CA GLU A 76 5.54 6.15 -13.44
C GLU A 76 5.14 6.59 -14.86
N ASN A 77 3.84 6.55 -15.17
CA ASN A 77 3.32 6.99 -16.46
C ASN A 77 3.49 8.51 -16.67
N TYR A 78 3.31 9.31 -15.62
CA TYR A 78 3.52 10.75 -15.68
C TYR A 78 4.98 11.10 -16.01
N ILE A 79 5.94 10.55 -15.26
CA ILE A 79 7.36 10.90 -15.43
C ILE A 79 7.90 10.49 -16.80
N LYS A 80 7.45 9.36 -17.35
CA LYS A 80 7.82 8.87 -18.69
C LYS A 80 7.60 9.90 -19.80
N THR A 81 6.64 10.81 -19.63
CA THR A 81 6.30 11.79 -20.68
C THR A 81 6.54 13.25 -20.29
N LYS A 82 6.63 13.56 -18.98
CA LYS A 82 6.66 14.94 -18.48
C LYS A 82 7.92 15.30 -17.69
N ARG A 83 8.66 14.32 -17.17
CA ARG A 83 9.80 14.55 -16.27
C ARG A 83 10.98 13.65 -16.63
N PRO A 84 11.68 13.94 -17.75
CA PRO A 84 12.84 13.15 -18.18
C PRO A 84 14.03 13.27 -17.22
N ASP A 85 14.01 14.25 -16.31
CA ASP A 85 14.97 14.44 -15.23
C ASP A 85 14.75 13.49 -14.05
N LEU A 86 13.59 12.83 -13.97
CA LEU A 86 13.25 11.89 -12.92
C LEU A 86 13.21 10.45 -13.43
N ASN A 87 13.59 9.53 -12.58
CA ASN A 87 13.30 8.10 -12.72
C ASN A 87 12.30 7.65 -11.63
N PHE A 88 11.80 6.42 -11.76
CA PHE A 88 10.81 5.89 -10.82
C PHE A 88 11.39 5.70 -9.40
N ASP A 89 12.64 5.25 -9.34
CA ASP A 89 13.35 4.93 -8.10
C ASP A 89 13.59 6.18 -7.24
N ASP A 90 13.67 7.37 -7.85
CA ASP A 90 13.85 8.64 -7.15
C ASP A 90 12.78 8.87 -6.07
N TYR A 91 11.57 8.31 -6.20
CA TYR A 91 10.49 8.44 -5.21
C TYR A 91 10.13 7.13 -4.51
N TRP A 92 10.33 5.98 -5.16
CA TRP A 92 9.77 4.70 -4.70
C TRP A 92 10.80 3.69 -4.22
N LYS A 93 12.09 3.97 -4.40
CA LYS A 93 13.15 3.13 -3.85
C LYS A 93 13.31 3.42 -2.35
N LYS A 94 13.72 2.41 -1.59
CA LYS A 94 13.79 2.47 -0.12
C LYS A 94 14.73 3.56 0.43
N ASP A 95 15.75 3.93 -0.33
CA ASP A 95 16.75 4.95 -0.04
C ASP A 95 16.39 6.34 -0.62
N SER A 96 15.15 6.53 -1.10
CA SER A 96 14.65 7.83 -1.56
C SER A 96 14.65 8.86 -0.43
N GLU A 97 15.18 10.04 -0.71
CA GLU A 97 15.09 11.23 0.15
C GLU A 97 13.87 12.11 -0.21
N ASN A 98 13.16 11.80 -1.29
CA ASN A 98 11.94 12.49 -1.68
C ASN A 98 10.75 12.08 -0.80
N GLU A 99 9.77 12.98 -0.67
CA GLU A 99 8.60 12.79 0.18
C GLU A 99 7.37 12.34 -0.61
N VAL A 100 6.55 11.46 -0.02
CA VAL A 100 5.28 10.98 -0.58
C VAL A 100 4.15 11.18 0.44
N TYR A 101 3.08 11.85 0.02
CA TYR A 101 1.91 12.16 0.85
C TYR A 101 0.62 11.62 0.21
N HIS A 102 -0.22 10.99 1.04
CA HIS A 102 -1.54 10.49 0.63
C HIS A 102 -2.64 11.19 1.41
N PHE A 103 -3.52 11.92 0.71
CA PHE A 103 -4.72 12.49 1.29
C PHE A 103 -5.86 11.47 1.17
N ILE A 104 -6.34 10.98 2.31
CA ILE A 104 -7.39 9.95 2.39
C ILE A 104 -8.56 10.41 3.26
N GLY A 105 -9.77 9.94 2.93
CA GLY A 105 -10.95 10.11 3.78
C GLY A 105 -10.85 9.31 5.09
N LYS A 106 -11.65 9.69 6.08
CA LYS A 106 -11.81 8.94 7.33
C LYS A 106 -12.85 7.85 7.18
#